data_AF-A0A1T5B8I2-F1
#
_entry.id   AF-A0A1T5B8I2-F1
#
_cell.length_a   1.000
_cell.length_b   1.000
_cell.length_c   1.000
_cell.angle_alpha   90.00
_cell.angle_beta   90.00
_cell.angle_gamma   90.00
#
_symmetry.space_group_name_H-M   'P 1'
#
loop_
_entity.id
_entity.type
_entity.pdbx_description
1 polymer ?
#
loop_
_entity_poly.entity_id
_entity_poly.type
_entity_poly.pdbx_seq_one_letter_code
_entity_poly.pdbx_strand_id
1 'polypeptide(L)'
;MKALPIAILSLILLTFSCDDHVIPNGNLLLKTLPFEHVNTTTIFKIQVDHQGKKPVIEYGIVYTAYFRGAGNHKLDPTVDDIKIIFDTPFMLGINQFDYTKDFINGKTFFYYRAYAILDDGSVIYGNRISFTI
;
A
#
# COMPACT_ATOMS: atom_id res chain seq x y z
N MET A 1 -14.80 31.64 56.16
CA MET A 1 -13.95 31.00 55.14
C MET A 1 -14.87 30.31 54.12
N LYS A 2 -15.06 30.90 52.94
CA LYS A 2 -15.87 30.30 51.86
C LYS A 2 -14.92 29.65 50.87
N ALA A 3 -14.98 28.33 50.76
CA ALA A 3 -14.21 27.56 49.79
C ALA A 3 -14.78 27.84 48.39
N LEU A 4 -13.96 28.45 47.54
CA LEU A 4 -14.21 28.62 46.11
C LEU A 4 -14.21 27.23 45.45
N PRO A 5 -15.20 26.86 44.62
CA PRO A 5 -15.23 25.54 44.01
C PRO A 5 -14.16 25.47 42.92
N ILE A 6 -13.09 24.74 43.20
CA ILE A 6 -11.97 24.42 42.30
C ILE A 6 -12.43 23.64 41.05
N ALA A 7 -13.69 23.17 41.01
CA ALA A 7 -14.24 22.37 39.93
C ALA A 7 -14.41 23.11 38.58
N ILE A 8 -14.40 24.44 38.55
CA ILE A 8 -14.62 25.19 37.30
C ILE A 8 -13.33 25.34 36.48
N LEU A 9 -12.15 25.25 37.10
CA LEU A 9 -10.87 25.46 36.39
C LEU A 9 -10.45 24.24 35.55
N SER A 10 -10.89 23.03 35.91
CA SER A 10 -10.55 21.80 35.18
C SER A 10 -11.36 21.58 33.89
N LEU A 11 -12.44 22.33 33.67
CA LEU A 11 -13.30 22.18 32.49
C LEU A 11 -12.84 23.02 31.29
N ILE A 12 -11.96 24.01 31.51
CA ILE A 12 -11.48 24.92 30.45
C ILE A 12 -10.29 24.30 29.68
N LEU A 13 -9.56 23.36 30.28
CA LEU A 13 -8.34 22.77 29.70
C LEU A 13 -8.59 21.69 28.61
N LEU A 14 -9.84 21.33 28.32
CA LEU A 14 -10.19 20.34 27.28
C LEU A 14 -10.60 20.96 25.93
N THR A 15 -10.55 22.29 25.79
CA THR A 15 -11.07 22.99 24.59
C THR A 15 -9.99 23.36 23.56
N PHE A 16 -8.72 22.98 23.77
CA PHE A 16 -7.59 23.39 22.92
C PHE A 16 -6.78 22.23 22.33
N SER A 17 -7.39 21.09 21.98
CA SER A 17 -6.68 20.03 21.24
C SER A 17 -7.25 19.72 19.85
N CYS A 18 -7.95 20.68 19.24
CA CYS A 18 -8.05 20.67 17.79
C CYS A 18 -6.78 21.33 17.24
N ASP A 19 -5.66 20.62 17.35
CA ASP A 19 -4.58 20.86 16.37
C ASP A 19 -5.22 20.58 15.01
N ASP A 20 -5.39 21.65 14.24
CA ASP A 20 -5.76 21.62 12.84
C ASP A 20 -4.71 20.81 12.12
N HIS A 21 -4.89 19.49 12.09
CA HIS A 21 -4.16 18.62 11.21
C HIS A 21 -4.52 19.08 9.80
N VAL A 22 -3.67 19.93 9.23
CA VAL A 22 -3.61 20.14 7.79
C VAL A 22 -3.26 18.77 7.20
N ILE A 23 -4.30 17.96 6.94
CA ILE A 23 -4.17 16.70 6.21
C ILE A 23 -3.69 17.12 4.82
N PRO A 24 -2.47 16.72 4.39
CA PRO A 24 -1.97 17.17 3.11
C PRO A 24 -3.01 16.81 2.04
N ASN A 25 -3.49 17.84 1.34
CA ASN A 25 -4.35 17.66 0.17
C ASN A 25 -3.51 16.92 -0.87
N GLY A 26 -3.70 15.61 -0.98
CA GLY A 26 -2.94 14.76 -1.89
C GLY A 26 -3.69 13.49 -2.20
N ASN A 27 -3.47 12.97 -3.40
CA ASN A 27 -3.94 11.65 -3.79
C ASN A 27 -3.07 10.58 -3.12
N LEU A 28 -3.59 9.37 -2.95
CA LEU A 28 -2.80 8.22 -2.50
C LEU A 28 -1.52 8.10 -3.35
N LEU A 29 -0.37 7.99 -2.71
CA LEU A 29 0.93 7.80 -3.35
C LEU A 29 1.54 6.48 -2.88
N LEU A 30 1.73 5.56 -3.83
CA LEU A 30 2.31 4.25 -3.61
C LEU A 30 3.67 4.15 -4.30
N LYS A 31 4.57 3.41 -3.67
CA LYS A 31 5.84 2.99 -4.25
C LYS A 31 6.00 1.49 -4.07
N THR A 32 6.31 0.80 -5.16
CA THR A 32 6.65 -0.62 -5.13
C THR A 32 8.11 -0.73 -4.73
N LEU A 33 8.41 -1.57 -3.73
CA LEU A 33 9.77 -1.89 -3.34
C LEU A 33 10.12 -3.32 -3.77
N PRO A 34 11.42 -3.64 -4.00
CA PRO A 34 11.84 -4.99 -4.33
C PRO A 34 11.36 -5.98 -3.27
N PHE A 35 10.71 -7.06 -3.68
CA PHE A 35 10.36 -8.13 -2.75
C PHE A 35 11.61 -8.82 -2.20
N GLU A 36 11.46 -9.48 -1.06
CA GLU A 36 12.48 -10.38 -0.52
C GLU A 36 11.98 -11.82 -0.58
N HIS A 37 12.91 -12.77 -0.70
CA HIS A 37 12.59 -14.18 -0.61
C HIS A 37 13.28 -14.76 0.62
N VAL A 38 12.47 -15.24 1.57
CA VAL A 38 12.95 -15.82 2.83
C VAL A 38 12.35 -17.22 2.95
N ASN A 39 13.21 -18.24 2.89
CA ASN A 39 12.81 -19.65 2.83
C ASN A 39 11.88 -19.95 1.65
N THR A 40 10.58 -20.14 1.92
CA THR A 40 9.53 -20.40 0.91
C THR A 40 8.56 -19.23 0.78
N THR A 41 8.82 -18.11 1.47
CA THR A 41 7.93 -16.96 1.54
C THR A 41 8.51 -15.82 0.70
N THR A 42 7.67 -15.26 -0.16
CA THR A 42 7.93 -13.99 -0.84
C THR A 42 7.34 -12.87 -0.01
N ILE A 43 8.17 -11.92 0.40
CA ILE A 43 7.77 -10.75 1.18
C ILE A 43 7.63 -9.58 0.22
N PHE A 44 6.39 -9.24 -0.14
CA PHE A 44 6.12 -8.05 -0.95
C PHE A 44 6.18 -6.80 -0.08
N LYS A 45 6.73 -5.72 -0.63
CA LYS A 45 6.91 -4.46 0.08
C LYS A 45 6.25 -3.31 -0.68
N ILE A 46 5.33 -2.63 -0.02
CA ILE A 46 4.64 -1.43 -0.55
C ILE A 46 4.93 -0.28 0.40
N GLN A 47 5.49 0.80 -0.13
CA GLN A 47 5.65 2.05 0.59
C GLN A 47 4.49 2.99 0.27
N VAL A 48 3.87 3.52 1.31
CA VAL A 48 2.77 4.46 1.24
C VAL A 48 3.31 5.81 1.71
N ASP A 49 3.60 6.68 0.75
CA ASP A 49 4.15 8.01 1.02
C ASP A 49 3.07 9.00 1.44
N HIS A 50 1.85 8.82 0.92
CA HIS A 50 0.68 9.61 1.28
C HIS A 50 -0.58 8.77 1.15
N GLN A 51 -1.45 8.73 2.15
CA GLN A 51 -2.63 7.85 2.17
C GLN A 51 -3.83 8.41 1.38
N GLY A 52 -3.83 9.71 1.12
CA GLY A 52 -4.96 10.40 0.49
C GLY A 52 -6.24 10.40 1.34
N LYS A 53 -7.33 10.92 0.78
CA LYS A 53 -8.63 11.05 1.47
C LYS A 53 -9.67 10.00 1.07
N LYS A 54 -9.50 9.40 -0.10
CA LYS A 54 -10.46 8.42 -0.63
C LYS A 54 -10.18 7.06 -0.01
N PRO A 55 -11.20 6.36 0.50
CA PRO A 55 -11.09 4.98 0.95
C PRO A 55 -10.49 4.08 -0.14
N VAL A 56 -9.59 3.18 0.28
CA VAL A 56 -9.08 2.10 -0.57
C VAL A 56 -9.96 0.88 -0.36
N ILE A 57 -10.50 0.33 -1.44
CA ILE A 57 -11.40 -0.83 -1.39
C ILE A 57 -10.72 -2.14 -1.77
N GLU A 58 -9.62 -2.08 -2.53
CA GLU A 58 -8.78 -3.23 -2.88
C GLU A 58 -7.36 -2.74 -3.09
N TYR A 59 -6.35 -3.51 -2.68
CA TYR A 59 -4.97 -3.20 -3.00
C TYR A 59 -4.10 -4.45 -2.98
N GLY A 60 -2.91 -4.32 -3.56
CA GLY A 60 -1.92 -5.38 -3.52
C GLY A 60 -0.87 -5.24 -4.61
N ILE A 61 -0.48 -6.36 -5.22
CA ILE A 61 0.49 -6.42 -6.33
C ILE A 61 -0.21 -6.91 -7.60
N VAL A 62 -0.04 -6.19 -8.70
CA VAL A 62 -0.34 -6.68 -10.04
C VAL A 62 0.94 -7.13 -10.70
N TYR A 63 0.90 -8.23 -11.45
CA TYR A 63 2.07 -8.72 -12.15
C TYR A 63 1.75 -9.45 -13.46
N THR A 64 2.76 -9.46 -14.31
CA THR A 64 2.83 -10.28 -15.53
C THR A 64 4.14 -11.05 -15.48
N ALA A 65 4.12 -12.30 -15.93
CA ALA A 65 5.29 -13.15 -15.89
C ALA A 65 5.38 -14.06 -17.11
N TYR A 66 6.60 -14.36 -17.54
CA TYR A 66 6.88 -15.03 -18.81
C TYR A 66 7.99 -16.07 -18.69
N PHE A 67 7.86 -17.16 -19.46
CA PHE A 67 8.92 -18.14 -19.64
C PHE A 67 10.08 -17.56 -20.46
N ARG A 68 11.27 -18.13 -20.27
CA ARG A 68 12.42 -17.85 -21.14
C ARG A 68 12.05 -18.14 -22.60
N GLY A 69 12.39 -17.21 -23.51
CA GLY A 69 12.10 -17.32 -24.94
C GLY A 69 10.71 -16.82 -25.36
N ALA A 70 9.88 -16.36 -24.43
CA ALA A 70 8.70 -15.58 -24.79
C ALA A 70 9.13 -14.26 -25.44
N GLY A 71 8.52 -13.91 -26.58
CA GLY A 71 8.89 -12.70 -27.32
C GLY A 71 8.24 -11.44 -26.75
N ASN A 72 6.91 -11.41 -26.73
CA ASN A 72 6.16 -10.21 -26.35
C ASN A 72 5.84 -10.21 -24.85
N HIS A 73 6.45 -9.29 -24.10
CA HIS A 73 6.15 -9.06 -22.70
C HIS A 73 5.29 -7.79 -22.55
N LYS A 74 4.19 -7.88 -21.80
CA LYS A 74 3.51 -6.71 -21.24
C LYS A 74 4.35 -6.25 -20.07
N LEU A 75 4.99 -5.10 -20.20
CA LEU A 75 5.91 -4.60 -19.17
C LEU A 75 5.16 -3.91 -18.02
N ASP A 76 4.02 -3.30 -18.30
CA ASP A 76 3.29 -2.48 -17.32
C ASP A 76 1.98 -3.19 -16.92
N PRO A 77 2.01 -4.05 -15.88
CA PRO A 77 0.85 -4.84 -15.49
C PRO A 77 -0.27 -3.97 -14.91
N THR A 78 -1.52 -4.19 -15.30
CA THR A 78 -2.71 -3.47 -14.82
C THR A 78 -3.56 -4.35 -13.92
N VAL A 79 -4.59 -3.79 -13.30
CA VAL A 79 -5.57 -4.54 -12.50
C VAL A 79 -6.36 -5.60 -13.28
N ASP A 80 -6.23 -5.61 -14.61
CA ASP A 80 -6.80 -6.63 -15.49
C ASP A 80 -5.87 -7.85 -15.67
N ASP A 81 -4.63 -7.78 -15.19
CA ASP A 81 -3.69 -8.91 -15.19
C ASP A 81 -3.83 -9.74 -13.90
N ILE A 82 -2.78 -10.47 -13.53
CA ILE A 82 -2.77 -11.31 -12.34
C ILE A 82 -2.58 -10.43 -11.11
N LYS A 83 -3.48 -10.58 -10.13
CA LYS A 83 -3.48 -9.84 -8.87
C LYS A 83 -3.08 -10.75 -7.70
N ILE A 84 -2.29 -10.19 -6.79
CA ILE A 84 -2.13 -10.66 -5.42
C ILE A 84 -2.79 -9.59 -4.55
N ILE A 85 -3.92 -9.94 -3.94
CA ILE A 85 -4.73 -9.05 -3.10
C ILE A 85 -4.27 -9.22 -1.65
N PHE A 86 -4.15 -8.11 -0.92
CA PHE A 86 -3.83 -8.11 0.51
C PHE A 86 -5.05 -7.69 1.34
N ASP A 87 -5.34 -8.47 2.38
CA ASP A 87 -6.56 -8.29 3.20
C ASP A 87 -6.32 -7.47 4.47
N THR A 88 -5.06 -7.34 4.90
CA THR A 88 -4.68 -6.44 6.01
C THR A 88 -4.76 -5.00 5.54
N PRO A 89 -5.07 -3.99 6.36
CA PRO A 89 -4.89 -2.59 5.96
C PRO A 89 -3.40 -2.24 5.85
N PHE A 90 -3.04 -1.36 4.91
CA PHE A 90 -1.71 -0.74 4.91
C PHE A 90 -1.69 0.53 5.77
N MET A 91 -0.53 0.88 6.30
CA MET A 91 -0.26 2.12 7.04
C MET A 91 0.68 3.03 6.24
N LEU A 92 0.82 4.29 6.65
CA LEU A 92 1.90 5.15 6.14
C LEU A 92 3.27 4.50 6.39
N GLY A 93 4.18 4.66 5.42
CA GLY A 93 5.51 4.05 5.45
C GLY A 93 5.57 2.69 4.74
N ILE A 94 6.52 1.85 5.12
CA ILE A 94 6.79 0.56 4.47
C ILE A 94 5.92 -0.53 5.10
N ASN A 95 5.08 -1.15 4.27
CA ASN A 95 4.27 -2.30 4.62
C ASN A 95 4.87 -3.55 3.99
N GLN A 96 4.80 -4.66 4.73
CA GLN A 96 5.31 -5.96 4.30
C GLN A 96 4.18 -6.98 4.28
N PHE A 97 4.13 -7.80 3.24
CA PHE A 97 3.09 -8.79 3.03
C PHE A 97 3.70 -10.13 2.67
N ASP A 98 3.46 -11.12 3.53
CA ASP A 98 3.93 -12.47 3.34
C ASP A 98 3.06 -13.20 2.31
N TYR A 99 3.70 -13.74 1.28
CA TYR A 99 3.06 -14.53 0.24
C TYR A 99 3.75 -15.88 0.09
N THR A 100 3.05 -16.93 0.49
CA THR A 100 3.58 -18.30 0.60
C THR A 100 3.31 -19.17 -0.62
N LYS A 101 2.54 -18.67 -1.60
CA LYS A 101 2.28 -19.41 -2.85
C LYS A 101 3.44 -19.18 -3.82
N ASP A 102 3.75 -20.21 -4.61
CA ASP A 102 4.73 -20.08 -5.69
C ASP A 102 4.14 -19.23 -6.83
N PHE A 103 4.45 -17.93 -6.83
CA PHE A 103 4.09 -17.03 -7.93
C PHE A 103 5.06 -17.13 -9.11
N ILE A 104 6.24 -17.74 -8.90
CA ILE A 104 7.26 -17.90 -9.94
C ILE A 104 6.81 -18.95 -10.93
N ASN A 105 6.41 -20.13 -10.45
CA ASN A 105 5.83 -21.23 -11.23
C ASN A 105 6.56 -21.46 -12.57
N GLY A 106 7.89 -21.61 -12.50
CA GLY A 106 8.77 -21.86 -13.64
C GLY A 106 8.99 -20.68 -14.60
N LYS A 107 8.40 -19.51 -14.37
CA LYS A 107 8.58 -18.32 -15.21
C LYS A 107 9.91 -17.63 -14.85
N THR A 108 10.47 -16.91 -15.81
CA THR A 108 11.81 -16.33 -15.73
C THR A 108 11.77 -14.81 -15.63
N PHE A 109 10.87 -14.16 -16.36
CA PHE A 109 10.72 -12.71 -16.36
C PHE A 109 9.49 -12.30 -15.59
N PHE A 110 9.62 -11.35 -14.67
CA PHE A 110 8.53 -10.81 -13.86
C PHE A 110 8.51 -9.29 -13.95
N TYR A 111 7.35 -8.73 -14.20
CA TYR A 111 7.08 -7.31 -14.09
C TYR A 111 5.94 -7.14 -13.10
N TYR A 112 6.14 -6.34 -12.07
CA TYR A 112 5.15 -6.16 -11.01
C TYR A 112 5.13 -4.72 -10.50
N ARG A 113 3.98 -4.32 -9.96
CA ARG A 113 3.84 -3.05 -9.24
C ARG A 113 2.72 -3.15 -8.20
N ALA A 114 2.85 -2.33 -7.16
CA ALA A 114 1.77 -2.07 -6.22
C ALA A 114 0.60 -1.41 -6.94
N TYR A 115 -0.62 -1.73 -6.52
CA TYR A 115 -1.83 -1.04 -6.94
C TYR A 115 -2.78 -0.82 -5.76
N ALA A 116 -3.66 0.16 -5.90
CA ALA A 116 -4.82 0.35 -5.05
C ALA A 116 -6.00 0.83 -5.89
N ILE A 117 -7.19 0.29 -5.62
CA ILE A 117 -8.46 0.72 -6.18
C ILE A 117 -9.17 1.54 -5.09
N LEU A 118 -9.57 2.75 -5.45
CA LEU A 118 -10.31 3.65 -4.57
C LEU A 118 -11.82 3.40 -4.70
N ASP A 119 -12.60 3.89 -3.73
CA ASP A 119 -14.06 3.74 -3.70
C ASP A 119 -14.79 4.36 -4.90
N ASP A 120 -14.18 5.33 -5.57
CA ASP A 120 -14.68 5.93 -6.81
C ASP A 120 -14.30 5.16 -8.09
N GLY A 121 -13.65 4.00 -7.94
CA GLY A 121 -13.20 3.13 -9.04
C GLY A 121 -11.90 3.56 -9.70
N SER A 122 -11.27 4.66 -9.26
CA SER A 122 -9.95 5.05 -9.77
C SER A 122 -8.85 4.10 -9.27
N VAL A 123 -7.83 3.90 -10.10
CA VAL A 123 -6.72 2.99 -9.80
C VAL A 123 -5.41 3.77 -9.69
N ILE A 124 -4.73 3.58 -8.58
CA ILE A 124 -3.40 4.12 -8.30
C ILE A 124 -2.38 3.00 -8.44
N TYR A 125 -1.27 3.29 -9.10
CA TYR A 125 -0.16 2.34 -9.27
C TYR A 125 1.12 2.91 -8.68
N GLY A 126 1.93 2.02 -8.10
CA GLY A 126 3.33 2.31 -7.80
C GLY A 126 4.23 2.19 -9.03
N ASN A 127 5.52 2.48 -8.86
CA ASN A 127 6.53 2.21 -9.89
C ASN A 127 6.57 0.73 -10.26
N ARG A 128 6.83 0.43 -11.53
CA ARG A 128 7.12 -0.93 -12.00
C ARG A 128 8.49 -1.38 -11.52
N ILE A 129 8.58 -2.62 -11.07
CA ILE A 129 9.84 -3.34 -10.87
C ILE A 129 9.90 -4.52 -11.84
N SER A 130 11.09 -4.76 -12.37
CA SER A 130 11.44 -5.94 -13.17
C SER A 130 12.32 -6.86 -12.33
N PHE A 131 12.03 -8.16 -12.36
CA PHE A 131 12.82 -9.18 -11.70
C PHE A 131 13.05 -10.34 -12.68
N THR A 132 14.23 -10.94 -12.63
CA THR A 132 14.61 -12.06 -13.50
C THR A 132 15.39 -13.08 -12.69
N ILE A 133 15.06 -14.36 -12.90
CA ILE A 133 15.70 -15.52 -12.27
C ILE A 133 16.77 -16.10 -13.19
#